data_AF-A0A147K014-F1
#
_entry.id   AF-A0A147K014-F1
#
_cell.length_a   1.000
_cell.length_b   1.000
_cell.length_c   1.000
_cell.angle_alpha   90.00
_cell.angle_beta   90.00
_cell.angle_gamma   90.00
#
_symmetry.space_group_name_H-M   'P 1'
#
loop_
_entity.id
_entity.type
_entity.pdbx_description
1 polymer ?
#
loop_
_entity_poly.entity_id
_entity_poly.type
_entity_poly.pdbx_seq_one_letter_code
_entity_poly.pdbx_strand_id
1 'polypeptide(L)'
;MQKVLIFAGCMSNYRLPEIKQSLTSLCEKANINYGFLEAERCCGFPLFSSGLLKSARLLVNYFLDNKEKIDGYKIITPCPGCYKAFRFYYPTALKINALHHSEFILELIENKKIKFKQTEQNRTLKVAYHDPCHLVEMDIIEEPRKILENIPSVKILEFSRKKKETQCCGGGSGVTWVAYPRLSLSLAEERIKEALSLGAEVLLSACPLCESILGTASRRLGSSVKVMDISSFIESFVQ
;
A
#
# COMPACT_ATOMS: atom_id res chain seq x y z
N MET A 1 23.15 -9.90 -8.27
CA MET A 1 22.17 -9.53 -7.23
C MET A 1 21.18 -8.54 -7.82
N GLN A 2 19.88 -8.79 -7.68
CA GLN A 2 18.85 -7.85 -8.15
C GLN A 2 18.87 -6.62 -7.23
N LYS A 3 19.06 -5.42 -7.79
CA LYS A 3 19.12 -4.18 -7.02
C LYS A 3 17.69 -3.71 -6.72
N VAL A 4 17.29 -3.72 -5.46
CA VAL A 4 15.97 -3.25 -5.03
C VAL A 4 16.06 -1.79 -4.59
N LEU A 5 15.10 -0.97 -5.03
CA LEU A 5 14.93 0.41 -4.60
C LEU A 5 13.56 0.54 -3.93
N ILE A 6 13.52 0.90 -2.66
CA ILE A 6 12.25 1.20 -1.99
C ILE A 6 11.91 2.65 -2.29
N PHE A 7 10.88 2.84 -3.11
CA PHE A 7 10.26 4.15 -3.33
C PHE A 7 9.11 4.30 -2.34
N ALA A 8 9.36 4.93 -1.20
CA ALA A 8 8.39 4.99 -0.10
C ALA A 8 7.20 5.92 -0.42
N GLY A 9 7.42 6.92 -1.27
CA GLY A 9 6.46 7.96 -1.59
C GLY A 9 6.25 8.94 -0.43
N CYS A 10 5.41 9.95 -0.67
CA CYS A 10 5.17 11.01 0.29
C CYS A 10 4.47 10.52 1.57
N MET A 11 3.53 9.57 1.46
CA MET A 11 2.78 9.09 2.62
C MET A 11 3.68 8.31 3.57
N SER A 12 4.47 7.36 3.08
CA SER A 12 5.31 6.53 3.94
C SER A 12 6.62 7.18 4.35
N ASN A 13 7.01 8.32 3.74
CA ASN A 13 8.12 9.12 4.26
C ASN A 13 7.70 10.12 5.35
N TYR A 14 6.47 10.66 5.30
CA TYR A 14 6.09 11.81 6.14
C TYR A 14 4.86 11.62 7.03
N ARG A 15 4.00 10.64 6.75
CA ARG A 15 2.72 10.46 7.47
C ARG A 15 2.58 9.09 8.14
N LEU A 16 3.04 8.04 7.47
CA LEU A 16 2.95 6.65 7.92
C LEU A 16 4.35 5.98 7.78
N PRO A 17 5.37 6.45 8.52
CA PRO A 17 6.73 5.93 8.44
C PRO A 17 6.85 4.44 8.77
N GLU A 18 5.88 3.90 9.51
CA GLU A 18 5.79 2.49 9.90
C GLU A 18 5.73 1.58 8.67
N ILE A 19 5.10 2.02 7.57
CA ILE A 19 5.02 1.26 6.31
C ILE A 19 6.41 1.12 5.70
N LYS A 20 7.18 2.21 5.66
CA LYS A 20 8.56 2.20 5.14
C LYS A 20 9.44 1.29 6.00
N GLN A 21 9.33 1.41 7.33
CA GLN A 21 10.07 0.58 8.29
C GLN A 21 9.74 -0.91 8.17
N SER A 22 8.46 -1.23 7.91
CA SER A 22 8.01 -2.60 7.72
C SER A 22 8.58 -3.20 6.44
N LEU A 23 8.59 -2.44 5.34
CA LEU A 23 9.21 -2.89 4.09
C LEU A 23 10.73 -3.10 4.23
N THR A 24 11.43 -2.24 4.98
CA THR A 24 12.85 -2.44 5.26
C THR A 24 13.10 -3.70 6.09
N SER A 25 12.33 -3.88 7.18
CA SER A 25 12.42 -5.07 8.04
C SER A 25 12.18 -6.35 7.24
N LEU A 26 11.19 -6.35 6.35
CA LEU A 26 10.92 -7.48 5.45
C LEU A 26 12.09 -7.75 4.48
N CYS A 27 12.73 -6.71 3.95
CA CYS A 27 13.92 -6.89 3.09
C CYS A 27 15.10 -7.45 3.89
N GLU A 28 15.34 -6.96 5.11
CA GLU A 28 16.41 -7.45 6.00
C GLU A 28 16.19 -8.92 6.35
N LYS A 29 14.99 -9.30 6.80
CA LYS A 29 14.61 -10.70 7.10
C LYS A 29 14.73 -11.60 5.86
N ALA A 30 14.45 -11.07 4.68
CA ALA A 30 14.59 -11.77 3.40
C ALA A 30 16.02 -11.82 2.84
N ASN A 31 17.00 -11.18 3.50
CA ASN A 31 18.36 -10.97 3.00
C ASN A 31 18.41 -10.33 1.60
N ILE A 32 17.54 -9.35 1.36
CA ILE A 32 17.47 -8.57 0.12
C ILE A 32 18.25 -7.28 0.32
N ASN A 33 19.20 -7.00 -0.58
CA ASN A 33 19.90 -5.72 -0.60
C ASN A 33 18.99 -4.65 -1.22
N TYR A 34 18.72 -3.57 -0.48
CA TYR A 34 17.84 -2.49 -0.88
C TYR A 34 18.50 -1.13 -0.68
N GLY A 35 18.03 -0.12 -1.43
CA GLY A 35 18.41 1.27 -1.26
C GLY A 35 17.22 2.22 -1.31
N PHE A 36 17.51 3.51 -1.18
CA PHE A 36 16.57 4.62 -1.28
C PHE A 36 17.09 5.68 -2.24
N LEU A 37 16.19 6.52 -2.75
CA LEU A 37 16.57 7.76 -3.39
C LEU A 37 16.87 8.81 -2.31
N GLU A 38 18.08 9.37 -2.30
CA GLU A 38 18.51 10.37 -1.30
C GLU A 38 17.57 11.59 -1.23
N ALA A 39 17.04 12.03 -2.37
CA ALA A 39 16.14 13.17 -2.49
C ALA A 39 14.80 12.76 -3.13
N GLU A 40 14.18 11.70 -2.62
CA GLU A 40 12.92 11.17 -3.17
C GLU A 40 11.85 12.26 -3.33
N ARG A 41 11.39 12.46 -4.57
CA ARG A 41 10.30 13.37 -4.92
C ARG A 41 9.00 12.61 -5.09
N CYS A 42 7.88 13.33 -4.96
CA CYS A 42 6.56 12.78 -5.22
C CYS A 42 6.50 12.15 -6.63
N CYS A 43 5.83 11.01 -6.75
CA CYS A 43 5.58 10.36 -8.04
C CYS A 43 4.73 11.23 -8.99
N GLY A 44 4.01 12.22 -8.46
CA GLY A 44 3.18 13.13 -9.26
C GLY A 44 1.80 12.60 -9.61
N PHE A 45 1.40 11.41 -9.11
CA PHE A 45 0.09 10.82 -9.41
C PHE A 45 -1.08 11.81 -9.28
N PRO A 46 -1.23 12.59 -8.19
CA PRO A 46 -2.34 13.54 -8.08
C PRO A 46 -2.35 14.63 -9.17
N LEU A 47 -1.17 15.05 -9.66
CA LEU A 47 -1.06 16.04 -10.73
C LEU A 47 -1.49 15.43 -12.07
N PHE A 48 -1.10 14.18 -12.34
CA PHE A 48 -1.54 13.46 -13.53
C PHE A 48 -3.05 13.23 -13.51
N SER A 49 -3.60 12.72 -12.41
CA SER A 49 -5.02 12.40 -12.30
C SER A 49 -5.93 13.63 -12.33
N SER A 50 -5.41 14.82 -11.98
CA SER A 50 -6.14 16.10 -12.01
C SER A 50 -5.92 16.91 -13.29
N GLY A 51 -5.12 16.42 -14.24
CA GLY A 51 -4.84 17.13 -15.50
C GLY A 51 -3.84 18.28 -15.39
N LEU A 52 -3.13 18.42 -14.26
CA LEU A 52 -2.07 19.42 -14.05
C LEU A 52 -0.75 18.99 -14.71
N LEU A 53 -0.81 18.69 -16.02
CA LEU A 53 0.27 18.05 -16.77
C LEU A 53 1.56 18.89 -16.83
N LYS A 54 1.45 20.23 -16.84
CA LYS A 54 2.63 21.12 -16.80
C LYS A 54 3.43 20.94 -15.52
N SER A 55 2.75 20.87 -14.37
CA SER A 55 3.39 20.61 -13.07
C SER A 55 3.89 19.18 -12.97
N ALA A 56 3.14 18.21 -13.49
CA ALA A 56 3.57 16.81 -13.53
C ALA A 56 4.87 16.63 -14.34
N ARG A 57 5.04 17.39 -15.43
CA ARG A 57 6.26 17.35 -16.26
C ARG A 57 7.52 17.77 -15.51
N LEU A 58 7.42 18.67 -14.54
CA LEU A 58 8.57 19.04 -13.70
C LEU A 58 9.06 17.86 -12.87
N LEU A 59 8.15 17.02 -12.36
CA LEU A 59 8.52 15.79 -11.67
C LEU A 59 9.14 14.79 -12.65
N VAL A 60 8.54 14.58 -13.82
CA VAL A 60 9.11 13.68 -14.83
C VAL A 60 10.54 14.08 -15.20
N ASN A 61 10.80 15.37 -15.42
CA ASN A 61 12.15 15.86 -15.72
C ASN A 61 13.14 15.55 -14.59
N TYR A 62 12.74 15.76 -13.32
CA TYR A 62 13.58 15.38 -12.18
C TYR A 62 13.96 13.89 -12.19
N PHE A 63 13.01 13.00 -12.50
CA PHE A 63 13.30 11.56 -12.59
C PHE A 63 14.19 11.23 -13.80
N LEU A 64 14.01 11.91 -14.95
CA LEU A 64 14.87 11.77 -16.13
C LEU A 64 16.31 12.21 -15.85
N ASP A 65 16.48 13.31 -15.12
CA ASP A 65 17.80 13.85 -14.74
C ASP A 65 18.54 12.95 -13.73
N ASN A 66 17.83 12.00 -13.10
CA ASN A 66 18.38 11.04 -12.13
C ASN A 66 18.18 9.59 -12.58
N LYS A 67 17.99 9.34 -13.88
CA LYS A 67 17.63 8.02 -14.42
C LYS A 67 18.64 6.94 -14.07
N GLU A 68 19.92 7.26 -13.93
CA GLU A 68 21.00 6.32 -13.58
C GLU A 68 20.82 5.71 -12.17
N LYS A 69 20.04 6.36 -11.31
CA LYS A 69 19.70 5.87 -9.97
C LYS A 69 18.46 4.97 -9.97
N ILE A 70 17.76 4.88 -11.10
CA ILE A 70 16.43 4.27 -11.22
C ILE A 70 16.45 3.14 -12.24
N ASP A 71 17.09 3.36 -13.38
CA ASP A 71 17.25 2.39 -14.45
C ASP A 71 17.99 1.15 -13.93
N GLY A 72 17.39 -0.02 -14.18
CA GLY A 72 17.94 -1.31 -13.77
C GLY A 72 17.68 -1.68 -12.30
N TYR A 73 16.99 -0.84 -11.53
CA TYR A 73 16.48 -1.21 -10.20
C TYR A 73 15.07 -1.80 -10.30
N LYS A 74 14.79 -2.76 -9.43
CA LYS A 74 13.41 -3.18 -9.13
C LYS A 74 12.85 -2.21 -8.10
N ILE A 75 11.91 -1.36 -8.50
CA ILE A 75 11.34 -0.32 -7.64
C ILE A 75 10.14 -0.89 -6.89
N ILE A 76 10.17 -0.87 -5.57
CA ILE A 76 9.07 -1.33 -4.73
C ILE A 76 8.41 -0.12 -4.10
N THR A 77 7.09 0.01 -4.28
CA THR A 77 6.31 1.11 -3.70
C THR A 77 5.14 0.60 -2.86
N PRO A 78 4.92 1.18 -1.65
CA PRO A 78 3.76 0.85 -0.85
C PRO A 78 2.46 1.48 -1.37
N CYS A 79 2.56 2.49 -2.23
CA CYS A 79 1.42 3.29 -2.66
C CYS A 79 0.92 2.89 -4.05
N PRO A 80 -0.36 2.47 -4.18
CA PRO A 80 -0.97 2.16 -5.47
C PRO A 80 -0.97 3.33 -6.46
N GLY A 81 -1.09 4.58 -5.97
CA GLY A 81 -1.00 5.78 -6.80
C GLY A 81 0.40 5.98 -7.38
N CYS A 82 1.45 5.72 -6.59
CA CYS A 82 2.82 5.78 -7.10
C CYS A 82 3.07 4.67 -8.13
N TYR A 83 2.57 3.46 -7.86
CA TYR A 83 2.66 2.35 -8.81
C TYR A 83 1.96 2.68 -10.14
N LYS A 84 0.73 3.21 -10.07
CA LYS A 84 -0.02 3.66 -11.26
C LYS A 84 0.70 4.79 -12.02
N ALA A 85 1.29 5.76 -11.32
CA ALA A 85 2.09 6.80 -11.93
C ALA A 85 3.25 6.21 -12.76
N PHE A 86 4.07 5.37 -12.13
CA PHE A 86 5.22 4.75 -12.79
C PHE A 86 4.82 3.84 -13.96
N ARG A 87 3.72 3.12 -13.84
CA ARG A 87 3.28 2.17 -14.86
C ARG A 87 2.67 2.84 -16.10
N PHE A 88 1.97 3.97 -15.95
CA PHE A 88 1.16 4.54 -17.05
C PHE A 88 1.50 5.98 -17.45
N TYR A 89 2.14 6.77 -16.59
CA TYR A 89 2.34 8.19 -16.84
C TYR A 89 3.80 8.57 -17.09
N TYR A 90 4.75 7.76 -16.62
CA TYR A 90 6.17 8.03 -16.83
C TYR A 90 6.60 7.57 -18.23
N PRO A 91 7.51 8.30 -18.89
CA PRO A 91 7.96 7.98 -20.23
C PRO A 91 8.79 6.69 -20.24
N THR A 92 8.68 5.90 -21.30
CA THR A 92 9.43 4.64 -21.49
C THR A 92 10.95 4.82 -21.53
N ALA A 93 11.42 6.06 -21.76
CA ALA A 93 12.83 6.42 -21.64
C ALA A 93 13.39 6.23 -20.23
N LEU A 94 12.52 6.30 -19.20
CA LEU A 94 12.79 5.81 -17.86
C LEU A 94 12.41 4.34 -17.83
N LYS A 95 13.40 3.43 -17.75
CA LYS A 95 13.18 1.98 -17.78
C LYS A 95 12.69 1.48 -16.42
N ILE A 96 11.59 2.06 -15.95
CA ILE A 96 11.05 1.83 -14.62
C ILE A 96 10.45 0.42 -14.55
N ASN A 97 11.07 -0.42 -13.73
CA ASN A 97 10.55 -1.71 -13.33
C ASN A 97 9.94 -1.59 -11.93
N ALA A 98 8.73 -1.04 -11.85
CA ALA A 98 8.03 -0.86 -10.58
C ALA A 98 7.13 -2.07 -10.27
N LEU A 99 7.10 -2.49 -9.01
CA LEU A 99 6.13 -3.41 -8.45
C LEU A 99 5.45 -2.77 -7.25
N HIS A 100 4.19 -3.14 -7.05
CA HIS A 100 3.54 -2.84 -5.79
C HIS A 100 4.09 -3.75 -4.69
N HIS A 101 4.18 -3.24 -3.45
CA HIS A 101 4.72 -4.01 -2.35
C HIS A 101 3.95 -5.31 -2.05
N SER A 102 2.66 -5.40 -2.35
CA SER A 102 1.91 -6.66 -2.22
C SER A 102 2.41 -7.74 -3.19
N GLU A 103 2.76 -7.38 -4.42
CA GLU A 103 3.35 -8.33 -5.38
C GLU A 103 4.73 -8.77 -4.88
N PHE A 104 5.56 -7.81 -4.45
CA PHE A 104 6.89 -8.08 -3.93
C PHE A 104 6.87 -8.97 -2.69
N ILE A 105 5.99 -8.70 -1.74
CA ILE A 105 5.86 -9.52 -0.53
C ILE A 105 5.40 -10.95 -0.88
N LEU A 106 4.45 -11.09 -1.81
CA LEU A 106 4.04 -12.40 -2.28
C LEU A 106 5.22 -13.16 -2.92
N GLU A 107 6.03 -12.51 -3.75
CA GLU A 107 7.24 -13.11 -4.30
C GLU A 107 8.21 -13.57 -3.19
N LEU A 108 8.37 -12.79 -2.11
CA LEU A 108 9.23 -13.19 -0.98
C LEU A 108 8.70 -14.45 -0.29
N ILE A 109 7.38 -14.58 -0.15
CA ILE A 109 6.73 -15.75 0.45
C ILE A 109 6.89 -16.97 -0.46
N GLU A 110 6.54 -16.85 -1.75
CA GLU A 110 6.60 -17.94 -2.72
C GLU A 110 8.03 -18.46 -2.90
N ASN A 111 9.02 -17.57 -2.87
CA ASN A 111 10.44 -17.92 -2.91
C ASN A 111 11.01 -18.37 -1.55
N LYS A 112 10.17 -18.52 -0.52
CA LYS A 112 10.55 -18.92 0.85
C LYS A 112 11.64 -18.04 1.47
N LYS A 113 11.70 -16.77 1.07
CA LYS A 113 12.64 -15.77 1.59
C LYS A 113 12.23 -15.24 2.95
N ILE A 114 10.93 -15.18 3.21
CA ILE A 114 10.37 -14.92 4.55
C ILE A 114 9.57 -16.11 5.04
N LYS A 115 9.58 -16.33 6.36
CA LYS A 115 8.83 -17.40 7.02
C LYS A 115 8.02 -16.82 8.17
N PHE A 116 6.79 -17.29 8.31
CA PHE A 116 5.93 -16.90 9.41
C PHE A 116 6.30 -17.65 10.69
N LYS A 117 6.25 -16.94 11.81
CA LYS A 117 6.33 -17.52 13.15
C LYS A 117 5.21 -18.56 13.29
N GLN A 118 5.56 -19.76 13.74
CA GLN A 118 4.54 -20.64 14.29
C GLN A 118 4.08 -20.01 15.60
N THR A 119 2.93 -19.36 15.58
CA THR A 119 2.33 -18.83 16.80
C THR A 119 1.63 -19.97 17.52
N GLU A 120 2.06 -20.29 18.74
CA GLU A 120 1.35 -21.21 19.66
C GLU A 120 -0.01 -20.66 20.15
N GLN A 121 -0.48 -19.58 19.54
CA GLN A 121 -1.68 -18.89 19.97
C GLN A 121 -2.91 -19.65 19.45
N ASN A 122 -3.64 -20.29 20.35
CA ASN A 122 -4.98 -20.88 20.14
C ASN A 122 -6.06 -19.86 19.70
N ARG A 123 -5.68 -18.65 19.32
CA ARG A 123 -6.58 -17.56 18.92
C ARG A 123 -6.41 -17.27 17.44
N THR A 124 -7.51 -17.41 16.71
CA THR A 124 -7.62 -16.92 15.33
C THR A 124 -7.94 -15.44 15.33
N LEU A 125 -7.06 -14.61 14.76
CA LEU A 125 -7.28 -13.18 14.58
C LEU A 125 -8.21 -12.95 13.38
N LYS A 126 -9.31 -12.21 13.58
CA LYS A 126 -10.26 -11.88 12.51
C LYS A 126 -9.85 -10.58 11.83
N VAL A 127 -9.54 -10.65 10.55
CA VAL A 127 -9.00 -9.53 9.78
C VAL A 127 -9.87 -9.25 8.57
N ALA A 128 -10.32 -8.02 8.38
CA ALA A 128 -10.96 -7.60 7.14
C ALA A 128 -9.96 -6.93 6.20
N TYR A 129 -10.12 -7.10 4.88
CA TYR A 129 -9.25 -6.47 3.88
C TYR A 129 -10.03 -5.47 3.03
N HIS A 130 -9.55 -4.23 2.98
CA HIS A 130 -10.05 -3.18 2.10
C HIS A 130 -9.21 -3.12 0.82
N ASP A 131 -9.82 -3.54 -0.29
CA ASP A 131 -9.24 -3.49 -1.63
C ASP A 131 -9.02 -2.04 -2.08
N PRO A 132 -7.77 -1.59 -2.30
CA PRO A 132 -7.49 -0.27 -2.85
C PRO A 132 -7.95 -0.18 -4.31
N CYS A 133 -8.74 0.83 -4.65
CA CYS A 133 -9.33 0.99 -5.99
C CYS A 133 -8.30 0.98 -7.13
N HIS A 134 -7.15 1.64 -6.97
CA HIS A 134 -6.11 1.64 -8.00
C HIS A 134 -5.44 0.28 -8.20
N LEU A 135 -5.33 -0.57 -7.16
CA LEU A 135 -4.81 -1.94 -7.34
C LEU A 135 -5.81 -2.80 -8.10
N VAL A 136 -7.10 -2.69 -7.74
CA VAL A 136 -8.19 -3.38 -8.45
C VAL A 136 -8.23 -3.01 -9.92
N GLU A 137 -8.04 -1.74 -10.26
CA GLU A 137 -7.95 -1.25 -11.65
C GLU A 137 -6.74 -1.82 -12.42
N MET A 138 -5.67 -2.16 -11.69
CA MET A 138 -4.46 -2.79 -12.24
C MET A 138 -4.50 -4.33 -12.14
N ASP A 139 -5.66 -4.91 -11.86
CA ASP A 139 -5.92 -6.35 -11.64
C ASP A 139 -5.07 -7.00 -10.52
N ILE A 140 -4.56 -6.20 -9.57
CA ILE A 140 -3.92 -6.69 -8.34
C ILE A 140 -4.99 -6.82 -7.25
N ILE A 141 -5.53 -8.03 -7.12
CA ILE A 141 -6.70 -8.32 -6.28
C ILE A 141 -6.42 -9.53 -5.37
N GLU A 142 -5.84 -10.58 -5.93
CA GLU A 142 -5.63 -11.85 -5.20
C GLU A 142 -4.31 -11.85 -4.42
N GLU A 143 -3.32 -11.06 -4.83
CA GLU A 143 -1.99 -11.03 -4.23
C GLU A 143 -2.04 -10.70 -2.73
N PRO A 144 -2.77 -9.66 -2.28
CA PRO A 144 -2.90 -9.37 -0.84
C PRO A 144 -3.58 -10.51 -0.08
N ARG A 145 -4.55 -11.21 -0.70
CA ARG A 145 -5.27 -12.33 -0.07
C ARG A 145 -4.39 -13.55 0.08
N LYS A 146 -3.67 -13.94 -0.98
CA LYS A 146 -2.68 -15.02 -0.97
C LYS A 146 -1.63 -14.80 0.11
N ILE A 147 -1.20 -13.56 0.31
CA ILE A 147 -0.28 -13.24 1.40
C ILE A 147 -0.90 -13.56 2.77
N LEU A 148 -2.12 -13.08 3.02
CA LEU A 148 -2.81 -13.27 4.30
C LEU A 148 -3.16 -14.75 4.57
N GLU A 149 -3.47 -15.53 3.53
CA GLU A 149 -3.73 -16.97 3.62
C GLU A 149 -2.50 -17.77 4.07
N ASN A 150 -1.29 -17.27 3.84
CA ASN A 150 -0.06 -17.91 4.29
C ASN A 150 0.26 -17.65 5.78
N ILE A 151 -0.46 -16.72 6.44
CA ILE A 151 -0.20 -16.37 7.84
C ILE A 151 -0.97 -17.33 8.75
N PRO A 152 -0.29 -18.13 9.60
CA PRO A 152 -0.97 -18.96 10.59
C PRO A 152 -1.84 -18.10 11.51
N SER A 153 -2.97 -18.66 11.96
CA SER A 153 -3.86 -18.02 12.94
C SER A 153 -4.54 -16.72 12.48
N VAL A 154 -4.60 -16.44 11.18
CA VAL A 154 -5.39 -15.33 10.62
C VAL A 154 -6.60 -15.86 9.85
N LYS A 155 -7.78 -15.27 10.10
CA LYS A 155 -9.00 -15.51 9.32
C LYS A 155 -9.41 -14.23 8.61
N ILE A 156 -9.45 -14.29 7.28
CA ILE A 156 -9.89 -13.19 6.44
C ILE A 156 -11.43 -13.11 6.47
N LEU A 157 -11.93 -11.92 6.75
CA LEU A 157 -13.34 -11.54 6.65
C LEU A 157 -13.50 -10.66 5.41
N GLU A 158 -14.37 -11.09 4.51
CA GLU A 158 -14.59 -10.39 3.25
C GLU A 158 -15.82 -9.49 3.33
N PHE A 159 -15.71 -8.28 2.80
CA PHE A 159 -16.86 -7.38 2.64
C PHE A 159 -17.83 -7.92 1.59
N SER A 160 -19.08 -7.45 1.64
CA SER A 160 -20.07 -7.69 0.57
C SER A 160 -19.58 -7.09 -0.75
N ARG A 161 -19.14 -5.83 -0.69
CA ARG A 161 -18.52 -5.07 -1.79
C ARG A 161 -17.00 -5.22 -1.74
N LYS A 162 -16.46 -6.14 -2.55
CA LYS A 162 -15.03 -6.52 -2.61
C LYS A 162 -14.53 -6.63 -4.04
N LYS A 163 -13.22 -6.75 -4.22
CA LYS A 163 -12.57 -6.90 -5.53
C LYS A 163 -13.03 -5.80 -6.49
N LYS A 164 -13.54 -6.14 -7.68
CA LYS A 164 -14.04 -5.19 -8.68
C LYS A 164 -15.22 -4.34 -8.22
N GLU A 165 -15.92 -4.77 -7.17
CA GLU A 165 -17.06 -4.04 -6.58
C GLU A 165 -16.66 -3.26 -5.31
N THR A 166 -15.37 -3.14 -4.99
CA THR A 166 -14.93 -2.45 -3.78
C THR A 166 -15.41 -0.99 -3.74
N GLN A 167 -16.04 -0.59 -2.63
CA GLN A 167 -16.34 0.82 -2.38
C GLN A 167 -15.06 1.57 -2.00
N CYS A 168 -14.91 2.79 -2.51
CA CYS A 168 -13.77 3.69 -2.25
C CYS A 168 -13.66 4.08 -0.76
N CYS A 169 -12.44 4.20 -0.24
CA CYS A 169 -12.18 4.72 1.12
C CYS A 169 -12.38 6.24 1.27
N GLY A 170 -12.52 6.98 0.16
CA GLY A 170 -12.59 8.45 0.15
C GLY A 170 -11.24 9.17 0.12
N GLY A 171 -10.12 8.48 0.27
CA GLY A 171 -8.75 9.02 0.42
C GLY A 171 -8.09 9.64 -0.84
N GLY A 172 -8.60 9.30 -2.03
CA GLY A 172 -7.90 9.51 -3.30
C GLY A 172 -8.11 10.89 -3.96
N SER A 173 -7.28 11.17 -4.97
CA SER A 173 -7.48 12.21 -6.00
C SER A 173 -7.80 13.63 -5.49
N GLY A 174 -7.30 14.01 -4.32
CA GLY A 174 -7.54 15.33 -3.72
C GLY A 174 -8.90 15.51 -3.06
N VAL A 175 -9.76 14.47 -3.04
CA VAL A 175 -11.09 14.55 -2.41
C VAL A 175 -10.98 14.84 -0.92
N THR A 176 -10.09 14.13 -0.21
CA THR A 176 -9.94 14.27 1.25
C THR A 176 -9.43 15.64 1.70
N TRP A 177 -8.39 16.15 1.04
CA TRP A 177 -7.65 17.31 1.56
C TRP A 177 -7.92 18.61 0.81
N VAL A 178 -8.51 18.55 -0.38
CA VAL A 178 -8.69 19.74 -1.24
C VAL A 178 -10.16 20.01 -1.52
N ALA A 179 -10.93 19.00 -1.95
CA ALA A 179 -12.26 19.24 -2.49
C ALA A 179 -13.41 18.99 -1.49
N TYR A 180 -13.51 17.77 -0.92
CA TYR A 180 -14.69 17.32 -0.18
C TYR A 180 -14.32 16.50 1.07
N PRO A 181 -13.70 17.11 2.10
CA PRO A 181 -13.25 16.40 3.31
C PRO A 181 -14.38 15.67 4.04
N ARG A 182 -15.58 16.27 4.11
CA ARG A 182 -16.74 15.67 4.79
C ARG A 182 -17.23 14.40 4.08
N LEU A 183 -17.30 14.43 2.74
CA LEU A 183 -17.69 13.28 1.93
C LEU A 183 -16.64 12.16 2.02
N SER A 184 -15.36 12.51 1.95
CA SER A 184 -14.27 11.55 2.13
C SER A 184 -14.39 10.82 3.47
N LEU A 185 -14.69 11.54 4.54
CA LEU A 185 -14.79 10.96 5.87
C LEU A 185 -16.05 10.09 6.03
N SER A 186 -17.20 10.48 5.45
CA SER A 186 -18.42 9.68 5.55
C SER A 186 -18.28 8.32 4.85
N LEU A 187 -17.57 8.26 3.72
CA LEU A 187 -17.28 7.00 3.02
C LEU A 187 -16.39 6.07 3.87
N ALA A 188 -15.36 6.64 4.50
CA ALA A 188 -14.48 5.89 5.39
C ALA A 188 -15.22 5.38 6.64
N GLU A 189 -16.11 6.19 7.24
CA GLU A 189 -16.94 5.79 8.37
C GLU A 189 -17.88 4.63 8.03
N GLU A 190 -18.52 4.67 6.85
CA GLU A 190 -19.35 3.56 6.35
C GLU A 190 -18.54 2.27 6.31
N ARG A 191 -17.33 2.31 5.75
CA ARG A 191 -16.46 1.13 5.67
C ARG A 191 -16.03 0.61 7.04
N ILE A 192 -15.74 1.48 8.00
CA ILE A 192 -15.41 1.06 9.37
C ILE A 192 -16.62 0.41 10.06
N LYS A 193 -17.83 0.93 9.86
CA LYS A 193 -19.06 0.32 10.39
C LYS A 193 -19.30 -1.06 9.80
N GLU A 194 -19.04 -1.26 8.50
CA GLU A 194 -19.07 -2.59 7.88
C GLU A 194 -18.02 -3.53 8.49
N ALA A 195 -16.80 -3.04 8.76
CA ALA A 195 -15.75 -3.86 9.37
C ALA A 195 -16.16 -4.31 10.79
N LEU A 196 -16.78 -3.42 11.55
CA LEU A 196 -17.33 -3.71 12.88
C LEU A 196 -18.45 -4.75 12.83
N SER A 197 -19.39 -4.64 11.87
CA SER A 197 -20.50 -5.58 11.75
C SER A 197 -20.06 -6.99 11.35
N LEU A 198 -18.95 -7.11 10.61
CA LEU A 198 -18.30 -8.39 10.33
C LEU A 198 -17.57 -8.98 11.54
N GLY A 199 -17.35 -8.19 12.60
CA GLY A 199 -16.57 -8.59 13.76
C GLY A 199 -15.06 -8.65 13.48
N ALA A 200 -14.56 -7.80 12.59
CA ALA A 200 -13.14 -7.65 12.33
C ALA A 200 -12.43 -6.96 13.49
N GLU A 201 -11.25 -7.45 13.85
CA GLU A 201 -10.39 -6.83 14.87
C GLU A 201 -9.39 -5.86 14.23
N VAL A 202 -8.98 -6.18 12.99
CA VAL A 202 -8.06 -5.39 12.19
C VAL A 202 -8.65 -5.21 10.79
N LEU A 203 -8.57 -3.99 10.27
CA LEU A 203 -8.85 -3.65 8.88
C LEU A 203 -7.53 -3.35 8.17
N LEU A 204 -7.17 -4.20 7.22
CA LEU A 204 -5.97 -4.06 6.42
C LEU A 204 -6.26 -3.40 5.08
N SER A 205 -5.25 -2.70 4.55
CA SER A 205 -5.25 -2.23 3.17
C SER A 205 -3.81 -2.21 2.66
N ALA A 206 -3.60 -2.35 1.35
CA ALA A 206 -2.27 -2.22 0.75
C ALA A 206 -2.11 -0.82 0.13
N CYS A 207 -2.48 0.22 0.88
CA CYS A 207 -2.51 1.60 0.42
C CYS A 207 -2.40 2.59 1.59
N PRO A 208 -1.33 3.39 1.67
CA PRO A 208 -1.13 4.37 2.74
C PRO A 208 -2.24 5.43 2.83
N LEU A 209 -2.85 5.80 1.70
CA LEU A 209 -3.98 6.74 1.70
C LEU A 209 -5.23 6.11 2.31
N CYS A 210 -5.49 4.84 2.01
CA CYS A 210 -6.60 4.10 2.61
C CYS A 210 -6.40 3.98 4.12
N GLU A 211 -5.22 3.56 4.58
CA GLU A 211 -4.90 3.49 6.01
C GLU A 211 -5.11 4.84 6.71
N SER A 212 -4.62 5.93 6.11
CA SER A 212 -4.73 7.27 6.68
C SER A 212 -6.18 7.70 6.93
N ILE A 213 -7.06 7.58 5.92
CA ILE A 213 -8.44 8.03 6.03
C ILE A 213 -9.31 7.07 6.85
N LEU A 214 -9.14 5.75 6.67
CA LEU A 214 -9.86 4.73 7.42
C LEU A 214 -9.46 4.75 8.90
N GLY A 215 -8.17 4.94 9.20
CA GLY A 215 -7.68 5.10 10.56
C GLY A 215 -8.23 6.37 11.24
N THR A 216 -8.37 7.46 10.48
CA THR A 216 -9.02 8.69 10.96
C THR A 216 -10.50 8.45 11.28
N ALA A 217 -11.23 7.76 10.39
CA ALA A 217 -12.63 7.38 10.63
C ALA A 217 -12.78 6.44 11.83
N SER A 218 -11.89 5.45 11.99
CA SER A 218 -11.91 4.52 13.12
C SER A 218 -11.76 5.24 14.46
N ARG A 219 -10.78 6.16 14.57
CA ARG A 219 -10.59 6.99 15.77
C ARG A 219 -11.80 7.88 16.06
N ARG A 220 -12.39 8.49 15.04
CA ARG A 220 -13.55 9.38 15.21
C ARG A 220 -14.80 8.65 15.70
N LEU A 221 -14.98 7.40 15.27
CA LEU A 221 -16.08 6.55 15.72
C LEU A 221 -15.83 5.91 17.10
N GLY A 222 -14.63 6.07 17.69
CA GLY A 222 -14.25 5.34 18.91
C GLY A 222 -14.23 3.82 18.70
N SER A 223 -13.98 3.37 17.47
CA SER A 223 -13.99 1.95 17.09
C SER A 223 -12.78 1.21 17.67
N SER A 224 -12.98 -0.06 18.04
CA SER A 224 -11.89 -0.96 18.43
C SER A 224 -11.11 -1.54 17.25
N VAL A 225 -11.58 -1.34 16.01
CA VAL A 225 -10.94 -1.85 14.79
C VAL A 225 -9.63 -1.11 14.54
N LYS A 226 -8.51 -1.83 14.60
CA LYS A 226 -7.21 -1.29 14.23
C LYS A 226 -7.09 -1.23 12.72
N VAL A 227 -6.62 -0.10 12.19
CA VAL A 227 -6.38 0.07 10.74
C VAL A 227 -4.87 0.14 10.52
N MET A 228 -4.34 -0.66 9.59
CA MET A 228 -2.92 -0.64 9.25
C MET A 228 -2.66 -1.16 7.84
N ASP A 229 -1.50 -0.82 7.27
CA ASP A 229 -1.03 -1.39 6.01
C ASP A 229 -0.73 -2.89 6.15
N ILE A 230 -0.91 -3.62 5.04
CA ILE A 230 -0.65 -5.06 4.99
C ILE A 230 0.82 -5.39 5.31
N SER A 231 1.79 -4.57 4.88
CA SER A 231 3.21 -4.79 5.18
C SER A 231 3.51 -4.73 6.67
N SER A 232 2.96 -3.72 7.36
CA SER A 232 3.09 -3.56 8.82
C SER A 232 2.47 -4.73 9.58
N PHE A 233 1.33 -5.22 9.11
CA PHE A 233 0.70 -6.40 9.69
C PHE A 233 1.60 -7.63 9.56
N ILE A 234 2.06 -7.92 8.35
CA ILE A 234 2.90 -9.09 8.03
C ILE A 234 4.20 -9.07 8.82
N GLU A 235 4.85 -7.91 8.92
CA GLU A 235 6.13 -7.75 9.62
C GLU A 235 6.10 -8.36 11.03
N SER A 236 4.98 -8.18 11.75
CA SER A 236 4.80 -8.69 13.12
C SER A 236 4.78 -10.23 13.20
N PHE A 237 4.39 -10.91 12.13
CA PHE A 237 4.31 -12.37 12.04
C PHE A 237 5.58 -13.01 11.45
N VAL A 238 6.49 -12.26 10.85
CA VAL A 238 7.71 -12.82 10.23
C VAL A 238 8.81 -13.00 11.28
N GLN A 239 9.47 -14.17 11.24
CA GLN A 239 10.65 -14.53 12.05
C GLN A 239 11.86 -13.66 11.73
#